data_AF-A0A7Y6ITK1-F1
#
_entry.id   AF-A0A7Y6ITK1-F1
#
_cell.length_a   1.000
_cell.length_b   1.000
_cell.length_c   1.000
_cell.angle_alpha   90.00
_cell.angle_beta   90.00
_cell.angle_gamma   90.00
#
_symmetry.space_group_name_H-M   'P 1'
#
loop_
_entity.id
_entity.type
_entity.pdbx_description
1 polymer ?
#
loop_
_entity_poly.entity_id
_entity_poly.type
_entity_poly.pdbx_seq_one_letter_code
_entity_poly.pdbx_strand_id
1 'polypeptide(L)'
;MSEGDRPAEAAGRAVSSSRDGPPAGQEVSLRGAPVEAGVRDASFRALYRELRIADQQAFYHARADEYAAAHRQALMARNLLLFLSALAGVVGQFAAGIGRAACGVAAAVLAALAGAVTGFEALIGFAQLEKLYGDAALNLDAAAIDWDAAGPDADVTAEVDRIELIFRTENGQWGQLLVQREESAAVAEEPAATSQLPEPEK
;
A
#
# COMPACT_ATOMS: atom_id res chain seq x y z
N MET A 1 -8.27 -33.91 -18.41
CA MET A 1 -8.22 -32.77 -17.46
C MET A 1 -9.04 -31.67 -18.10
N SER A 2 -10.21 -31.40 -17.53
CA SER A 2 -11.26 -30.60 -18.16
C SER A 2 -10.94 -29.12 -18.14
N GLU A 3 -11.06 -28.54 -19.34
CA GLU A 3 -11.14 -27.13 -19.66
C GLU A 3 -12.47 -26.60 -19.10
N GLY A 4 -12.40 -25.92 -17.96
CA GLY A 4 -13.55 -25.37 -17.25
C GLY A 4 -13.80 -23.91 -17.64
N ASP A 5 -14.79 -23.72 -18.50
CA ASP A 5 -15.88 -22.75 -18.38
C ASP A 5 -15.57 -21.46 -17.58
N ARG A 6 -15.32 -20.35 -18.29
CA ARG A 6 -15.45 -19.00 -17.73
C ARG A 6 -16.57 -18.28 -18.46
N PRO A 7 -17.71 -18.00 -17.82
CA PRO A 7 -18.75 -17.19 -18.42
C PRO A 7 -18.27 -15.75 -18.58
N ALA A 8 -18.48 -15.24 -19.80
CA ALA A 8 -18.52 -13.83 -20.11
C ALA A 8 -19.70 -13.17 -19.37
N GLU A 9 -19.69 -11.84 -19.40
CA GLU A 9 -20.90 -11.00 -19.30
C GLU A 9 -21.32 -10.56 -17.88
N ALA A 10 -20.84 -9.36 -17.51
CA ALA A 10 -21.54 -8.52 -16.55
C ALA A 10 -21.62 -7.08 -17.11
N ALA A 11 -22.64 -6.89 -17.93
CA ALA A 11 -23.43 -5.68 -18.17
C ALA A 11 -22.87 -4.35 -17.61
N GLY A 12 -22.41 -3.50 -18.54
CA GLY A 12 -22.31 -2.07 -18.32
C GLY A 12 -23.68 -1.48 -17.99
N ARG A 13 -23.83 -1.01 -16.74
CA ARG A 13 -25.03 -0.30 -16.28
C ARG A 13 -24.95 1.14 -16.77
N ALA A 14 -25.64 1.44 -17.86
CA ALA A 14 -25.85 2.80 -18.33
C ALA A 14 -26.64 3.59 -17.26
N VAL A 15 -25.98 4.53 -16.59
CA VAL A 15 -26.62 5.51 -15.72
C VAL A 15 -27.29 6.54 -16.61
N SER A 16 -28.59 6.36 -16.85
CA SER A 16 -29.45 7.34 -17.49
C SER A 16 -29.66 8.51 -16.52
N SER A 17 -28.89 9.59 -16.72
CA SER A 17 -29.07 10.87 -16.03
C SER A 17 -30.29 11.60 -16.60
N SER A 18 -31.49 11.30 -16.08
CA SER A 18 -32.63 12.20 -16.21
C SER A 18 -32.37 13.44 -15.37
N ARG A 19 -31.87 14.50 -16.03
CA ARG A 19 -31.85 15.86 -15.48
C ARG A 19 -33.24 16.49 -15.66
N ASP A 20 -34.20 16.05 -14.85
CA ASP A 20 -35.38 16.87 -14.59
C ASP A 20 -34.95 17.98 -13.62
N GLY A 21 -34.87 19.20 -14.15
CA GLY A 21 -34.52 20.38 -13.37
C GLY A 21 -35.58 20.66 -12.29
N PRO A 22 -35.18 21.03 -11.06
CA PRO A 22 -36.13 21.36 -10.02
C PRO A 22 -36.94 22.61 -10.41
N PRO A 23 -38.23 22.68 -10.07
CA PRO A 23 -39.06 23.84 -10.33
C PRO A 23 -38.49 25.07 -9.61
N ALA A 24 -38.18 26.10 -10.39
CA ALA A 24 -37.74 27.38 -9.88
C ALA A 24 -38.84 28.00 -9.00
N GLY A 25 -38.49 28.36 -7.76
CA GLY A 25 -39.26 29.35 -6.99
C GLY A 25 -39.88 28.90 -5.67
N GLN A 26 -39.54 27.74 -5.12
CA GLN A 26 -39.88 27.47 -3.72
C GLN A 26 -38.71 27.88 -2.82
N GLU A 27 -38.70 29.15 -2.41
CA GLU A 27 -37.89 29.60 -1.28
C GLU A 27 -38.37 28.87 -0.02
N VAL A 28 -37.83 27.68 0.22
CA VAL A 28 -37.98 26.99 1.49
C VAL A 28 -37.32 27.90 2.52
N SER A 29 -38.15 28.63 3.25
CA SER A 29 -37.73 29.38 4.43
C SER A 29 -37.26 28.36 5.47
N LEU A 30 -35.98 27.97 5.38
CA LEU A 30 -35.24 27.16 6.36
C LEU A 30 -34.94 28.01 7.60
N ARG A 31 -35.95 28.73 8.10
CA ARG A 31 -35.85 29.47 9.36
C ARG A 31 -35.93 28.44 10.46
N GLY A 32 -34.75 28.00 10.89
CA GLY A 32 -34.48 26.86 11.75
C GLY A 32 -35.45 26.74 12.92
N ALA A 33 -36.29 25.71 12.85
CA ALA A 33 -36.67 25.03 14.08
C ALA A 33 -35.37 24.58 14.77
N PRO A 34 -35.22 24.78 16.09
CA PRO A 34 -34.06 24.29 16.81
C PRO A 34 -34.03 22.78 16.62
N VAL A 35 -33.12 22.30 15.77
CA VAL A 35 -32.75 20.89 15.75
C VAL A 35 -32.21 20.65 17.15
N GLU A 36 -32.91 19.84 17.94
CA GLU A 36 -32.50 19.47 19.29
C GLU A 36 -31.03 19.04 19.25
N ALA A 37 -30.17 19.67 20.06
CA ALA A 37 -28.72 19.51 19.99
C ALA A 37 -28.30 18.02 20.00
N GLY A 38 -29.00 17.18 20.77
CA GLY A 38 -28.76 15.73 20.81
C GLY A 38 -28.97 15.00 19.49
N VAL A 39 -29.89 15.44 18.61
CA VAL A 39 -30.08 14.83 17.28
C VAL A 39 -28.89 15.14 16.37
N ARG A 40 -28.33 16.34 16.48
CA ARG A 40 -27.16 16.74 15.69
C ARG A 40 -25.93 15.97 16.15
N ASP A 41 -25.70 15.86 17.46
CA ASP A 41 -24.54 15.20 18.02
C ASP A 41 -24.56 13.69 17.71
N ALA A 42 -25.73 13.05 17.83
CA ALA A 42 -25.91 11.66 17.43
C ALA A 42 -25.67 11.45 15.92
N SER A 43 -26.15 12.37 15.08
CA SER A 43 -25.94 12.31 13.62
C SER A 43 -24.46 12.49 13.26
N PHE A 44 -23.77 13.44 13.92
CA PHE A 44 -22.33 13.63 13.77
C PHE A 44 -21.57 12.36 14.17
N ARG A 45 -21.89 11.79 15.34
CA ARG A 45 -21.25 10.58 15.84
C ARG A 45 -21.41 9.41 14.87
N ALA A 46 -22.61 9.21 14.33
CA ALA A 46 -22.89 8.16 13.35
C ALA A 46 -22.08 8.37 12.05
N LEU A 47 -22.12 9.58 11.49
CA LEU A 47 -21.38 9.90 10.27
C LEU A 47 -19.87 9.77 10.44
N TYR A 48 -19.33 10.23 11.57
CA TYR A 48 -17.90 10.13 11.87
C TYR A 48 -17.48 8.67 12.01
N ARG A 49 -18.27 7.86 12.72
CA ARG A 49 -18.00 6.42 12.87
C ARG A 49 -17.98 5.68 11.53
N GLU A 50 -18.92 6.00 10.64
CA GLU A 50 -19.05 5.34 9.34
C GLU A 50 -17.98 5.82 8.36
N LEU A 51 -17.91 7.13 8.11
CA LEU A 51 -17.07 7.70 7.05
C LEU A 51 -15.60 7.85 7.46
N ARG A 52 -15.32 8.08 8.75
CA ARG A 52 -13.96 8.38 9.20
C ARG A 52 -13.28 7.18 9.84
N ILE A 53 -14.01 6.40 10.63
CA ILE A 53 -13.42 5.24 11.32
C ILE A 53 -13.55 4.00 10.44
N ALA A 54 -14.77 3.57 10.10
CA ALA A 54 -14.98 2.29 9.43
C ALA A 54 -14.38 2.25 8.02
N ASP A 55 -14.57 3.30 7.21
CA ASP A 55 -13.99 3.38 5.86
C ASP A 55 -12.45 3.37 5.89
N GLN A 56 -11.83 4.18 6.75
CA GLN A 56 -10.37 4.24 6.87
C GLN A 56 -9.78 2.94 7.43
N GLN A 57 -10.46 2.31 8.38
CA GLN A 57 -10.08 1.01 8.91
C GLN A 57 -10.07 -0.05 7.79
N ALA A 58 -11.13 -0.11 6.99
CA ALA A 58 -11.20 -1.02 5.85
C ALA A 58 -10.10 -0.74 4.83
N PHE A 59 -9.83 0.54 4.54
CA PHE A 59 -8.74 0.95 3.65
C PHE A 59 -7.36 0.50 4.16
N TYR A 60 -7.04 0.76 5.43
CA TYR A 60 -5.73 0.38 5.99
C TYR A 60 -5.52 -1.12 6.05
N HIS A 61 -6.52 -1.90 6.47
CA HIS A 61 -6.42 -3.36 6.44
C HIS A 61 -6.19 -3.87 5.02
N ALA A 62 -6.97 -3.37 4.04
CA ALA A 62 -6.81 -3.76 2.65
C ALA A 62 -5.41 -3.41 2.09
N ARG A 63 -4.88 -2.23 2.43
CA ARG A 63 -3.52 -1.82 2.03
C ARG A 63 -2.45 -2.69 2.70
N ALA A 64 -2.56 -2.93 3.99
CA ALA A 64 -1.61 -3.77 4.74
C ALA A 64 -1.54 -5.18 4.13
N ASP A 65 -2.71 -5.80 3.87
CA ASP A 65 -2.80 -7.11 3.25
C ASP A 65 -2.22 -7.15 1.83
N GLU A 66 -2.50 -6.12 1.02
CA GLU A 66 -1.96 -6.00 -0.34
C GLU A 66 -0.43 -5.93 -0.33
N TYR A 67 0.16 -5.11 0.54
CA TYR A 67 1.62 -4.99 0.65
C TYR A 67 2.28 -6.25 1.24
N ALA A 68 1.63 -6.90 2.21
CA ALA A 68 2.09 -8.18 2.74
C ALA A 68 2.10 -9.26 1.64
N ALA A 69 1.06 -9.28 0.80
CA ALA A 69 0.99 -10.19 -0.34
C ALA A 69 2.07 -9.88 -1.39
N ALA A 70 2.26 -8.60 -1.74
CA ALA A 70 3.28 -8.16 -2.68
C ALA A 70 4.71 -8.50 -2.20
N HIS A 71 5.00 -8.28 -0.91
CA HIS A 71 6.28 -8.66 -0.31
C HIS A 71 6.54 -10.16 -0.42
N ARG A 72 5.54 -11.00 -0.07
CA ARG A 72 5.64 -12.46 -0.21
C ARG A 72 5.86 -12.89 -1.67
N GLN A 73 5.14 -12.26 -2.62
CA GLN A 73 5.30 -12.55 -4.05
C GLN A 73 6.70 -12.20 -4.55
N ALA A 74 7.26 -11.06 -4.13
CA ALA A 74 8.63 -10.66 -4.47
C ALA A 74 9.66 -11.66 -3.93
N LEU A 75 9.51 -12.10 -2.68
CA LEU A 75 10.37 -13.12 -2.08
C LEU A 75 10.29 -14.46 -2.83
N MET A 76 9.07 -14.89 -3.19
CA MET A 76 8.86 -16.11 -3.97
C MET A 76 9.52 -16.02 -5.36
N ALA A 77 9.31 -14.91 -6.07
CA ALA A 77 9.89 -14.68 -7.39
C ALA A 77 11.43 -14.69 -7.33
N ARG A 78 12.03 -13.98 -6.38
CA ARG A 78 13.48 -13.98 -6.14
C ARG A 78 14.01 -15.39 -5.89
N ASN A 79 13.40 -16.11 -4.96
CA ASN A 79 13.86 -17.43 -4.57
C ASN A 79 13.72 -18.44 -5.71
N LEU A 80 12.65 -18.36 -6.50
CA LEU A 80 12.46 -19.18 -7.69
C LEU A 80 13.56 -18.89 -8.73
N LEU A 81 13.88 -17.63 -9.01
CA LEU A 81 14.94 -17.25 -9.95
C LEU A 81 16.30 -17.76 -9.48
N LEU A 82 16.63 -17.60 -8.19
CA LEU A 82 17.87 -18.13 -7.62
C LEU A 82 17.94 -19.66 -7.68
N PHE A 83 16.83 -20.34 -7.40
CA PHE A 83 16.75 -21.79 -7.51
C PHE A 83 16.98 -22.27 -8.94
N LEU A 84 16.32 -21.65 -9.93
CA LEU A 84 16.52 -21.96 -11.34
C LEU A 84 17.94 -21.64 -11.80
N SER A 85 18.53 -20.54 -11.32
CA SER A 85 19.93 -20.19 -11.57
C SER A 85 20.88 -21.29 -11.07
N ALA A 86 20.67 -21.77 -9.84
CA ALA A 86 21.45 -22.86 -9.26
C ALA A 86 21.27 -24.17 -10.05
N LEU A 87 20.04 -24.52 -10.43
CA LEU A 87 19.77 -25.71 -11.26
C LEU A 87 20.46 -25.64 -12.62
N ALA A 88 20.42 -24.49 -13.30
CA ALA A 88 21.14 -24.30 -14.56
C ALA A 88 22.66 -24.51 -14.37
N GLY A 89 23.21 -24.03 -13.25
CA GLY A 89 24.59 -24.31 -12.86
C GLY A 89 24.91 -25.80 -12.73
N VAL A 90 24.03 -26.56 -12.05
CA VAL A 90 24.17 -28.01 -11.88
C VAL A 90 24.05 -28.75 -13.22
N VAL A 91 23.05 -28.43 -14.04
CA VAL A 91 22.88 -29.04 -15.37
C VAL A 91 24.09 -28.77 -16.26
N GLY A 92 24.67 -27.57 -16.17
CA GLY A 92 25.89 -27.19 -16.88
C GLY A 92 27.11 -28.05 -16.55
N GLN A 93 27.14 -28.75 -15.40
CA GLN A 93 28.22 -29.68 -15.05
C GLN A 93 28.18 -30.96 -15.90
N PHE A 94 26.99 -31.38 -16.34
CA PHE A 94 26.79 -32.57 -17.17
C PHE A 94 26.79 -32.26 -18.66
N ALA A 95 26.71 -30.98 -19.04
CA ALA A 95 26.77 -30.54 -20.43
C ALA A 95 28.21 -30.35 -20.93
N ALA A 96 28.44 -30.57 -22.22
CA ALA A 96 29.71 -30.32 -22.89
C ALA A 96 29.59 -29.23 -23.97
N GLY A 97 30.71 -28.61 -24.34
CA GLY A 97 30.78 -27.62 -25.41
C GLY A 97 29.84 -26.43 -25.22
N ILE A 98 29.08 -26.10 -26.26
CA ILE A 98 28.15 -24.95 -26.31
C ILE A 98 27.06 -25.07 -25.22
N GLY A 99 26.61 -26.29 -24.89
CA GLY A 99 25.58 -26.50 -23.88
C GLY A 99 25.99 -26.02 -22.49
N ARG A 100 27.26 -26.23 -22.11
CA ARG A 100 27.82 -25.75 -20.84
C ARG A 100 27.84 -24.22 -20.79
N ALA A 101 28.29 -23.58 -21.87
CA ALA A 101 28.31 -22.13 -21.96
C ALA A 101 26.90 -21.52 -21.86
N ALA A 102 25.93 -22.11 -22.58
CA ALA A 102 24.53 -21.68 -22.52
C ALA A 102 23.94 -21.80 -21.11
N CYS A 103 24.21 -22.91 -20.39
CA CYS A 103 23.79 -23.08 -19.01
C CYS A 103 24.39 -22.01 -18.08
N GLY A 104 25.66 -21.67 -18.27
CA GLY A 104 26.33 -20.60 -17.50
C GLY A 104 25.71 -19.22 -17.73
N VAL A 105 25.42 -18.87 -18.98
CA VAL A 105 24.75 -17.60 -19.32
C VAL A 105 23.34 -17.58 -18.71
N ALA A 106 22.58 -18.66 -18.85
CA ALA A 106 21.24 -18.76 -18.26
C ALA A 106 21.28 -18.57 -16.74
N ALA A 107 22.22 -19.23 -16.05
CA ALA A 107 22.40 -19.08 -14.62
C ALA A 107 22.70 -17.62 -14.23
N ALA A 108 23.61 -16.95 -14.94
CA ALA A 108 23.97 -15.56 -14.69
C ALA A 108 22.79 -14.59 -14.91
N VAL A 109 22.03 -14.77 -15.99
CA VAL A 109 20.84 -13.95 -16.27
C VAL A 109 19.77 -14.13 -15.20
N LEU A 110 19.49 -15.36 -14.78
CA LEU A 110 18.51 -15.64 -13.72
C LEU A 110 18.93 -15.02 -12.37
N ALA A 111 20.22 -15.09 -12.03
CA ALA A 111 20.75 -14.45 -10.84
C ALA A 111 20.64 -12.91 -10.91
N ALA A 112 20.96 -12.31 -12.06
CA ALA A 112 20.81 -10.88 -12.28
C ALA A 112 19.34 -10.42 -12.14
N LEU A 113 18.40 -11.19 -12.68
CA LEU A 113 16.96 -10.93 -12.52
C LEU A 113 16.52 -11.03 -11.05
N ALA A 114 17.03 -12.00 -10.29
CA ALA A 114 16.75 -12.09 -8.86
C ALA A 114 17.28 -10.85 -8.10
N GLY A 115 18.45 -10.36 -8.48
CA GLY A 115 19.00 -9.09 -8.00
C GLY A 115 18.09 -7.91 -8.34
N ALA A 116 17.59 -7.84 -9.57
CA ALA A 116 16.66 -6.78 -10.00
C ALA A 116 15.34 -6.80 -9.20
N VAL A 117 14.76 -7.98 -8.95
CA VAL A 117 13.57 -8.13 -8.08
C VAL A 117 13.85 -7.63 -6.67
N THR A 118 15.03 -7.93 -6.12
CA THR A 118 15.44 -7.46 -4.79
C THR A 118 15.59 -5.94 -4.76
N GLY A 119 16.20 -5.36 -5.79
CA GLY A 119 16.32 -3.90 -5.94
C GLY A 119 14.95 -3.23 -6.05
N PHE A 120 14.03 -3.81 -6.81
CA PHE A 120 12.66 -3.31 -6.93
C PHE A 120 11.91 -3.37 -5.59
N GLU A 121 12.01 -4.48 -4.87
CA GLU A 121 11.39 -4.64 -3.54
C GLU A 121 11.93 -3.61 -2.54
N ALA A 122 13.25 -3.40 -2.52
CA ALA A 122 13.88 -2.37 -1.68
C ALA A 122 13.47 -0.96 -2.08
N LEU A 123 13.32 -0.70 -3.38
CA LEU A 123 12.91 0.61 -3.90
C LEU A 123 11.46 0.96 -3.49
N ILE A 124 10.56 -0.03 -3.50
CA ILE A 124 9.17 0.20 -3.09
C ILE A 124 9.01 0.16 -1.57
N GLY A 125 9.75 -0.70 -0.87
CA GLY A 125 9.70 -0.83 0.58
C GLY A 125 8.42 -1.50 1.08
N PHE A 126 8.01 -2.60 0.43
CA PHE A 126 6.73 -3.27 0.75
C PHE A 126 6.57 -3.62 2.23
N ALA A 127 7.64 -4.07 2.90
CA ALA A 127 7.61 -4.40 4.32
C ALA A 127 7.40 -3.16 5.20
N GLN A 128 8.00 -2.02 4.85
CA GLN A 128 7.78 -0.76 5.55
C GLN A 128 6.35 -0.26 5.37
N LEU A 129 5.81 -0.38 4.15
CA LEU A 129 4.42 -0.01 3.83
C LEU A 129 3.42 -0.90 4.56
N GLU A 130 3.62 -2.23 4.54
CA GLU A 130 2.81 -3.20 5.30
C GLU A 130 2.77 -2.81 6.78
N LYS A 131 3.94 -2.52 7.37
CA LYS A 131 4.02 -2.12 8.77
C LYS A 131 3.31 -0.81 9.05
N LEU A 132 3.53 0.22 8.23
CA LEU A 132 2.93 1.54 8.41
C LEU A 132 1.40 1.45 8.41
N TYR A 133 0.84 0.76 7.43
CA TYR A 133 -0.61 0.55 7.34
C TYR A 133 -1.14 -0.36 8.44
N GLY A 134 -0.41 -1.42 8.81
CA GLY A 134 -0.78 -2.31 9.91
C GLY A 134 -0.82 -1.59 11.27
N ASP A 135 0.18 -0.76 11.56
CA ASP A 135 0.23 0.04 12.79
C ASP A 135 -0.92 1.06 12.83
N ALA A 136 -1.24 1.71 11.70
CA ALA A 136 -2.38 2.62 11.61
C ALA A 136 -3.72 1.90 11.81
N ALA A 137 -3.90 0.73 11.18
CA ALA A 137 -5.08 -0.12 11.34
C ALA A 137 -5.29 -0.54 12.80
N LEU A 138 -4.24 -1.05 13.46
CA LEU A 138 -4.32 -1.48 14.87
C LEU A 138 -4.65 -0.32 15.83
N ASN A 139 -4.05 0.85 15.61
CA ASN A 139 -4.35 2.03 16.42
C ASN A 139 -5.79 2.52 16.21
N LEU A 140 -6.29 2.46 14.98
CA LEU A 140 -7.67 2.83 14.66
C LEU A 140 -8.68 1.81 15.17
N ASP A 141 -8.36 0.51 15.12
CA ASP A 141 -9.16 -0.57 15.72
C ASP A 141 -9.36 -0.32 17.23
N ALA A 142 -8.28 0.02 17.94
CA ALA A 142 -8.34 0.35 19.36
C ALA A 142 -9.19 1.61 19.61
N ALA A 143 -9.01 2.66 18.82
CA ALA A 143 -9.80 3.88 18.95
C ALA A 143 -11.30 3.66 18.61
N ALA A 144 -11.60 2.76 17.68
CA ALA A 144 -12.97 2.39 17.32
C ALA A 144 -13.69 1.66 18.47
N ILE A 145 -12.99 0.78 19.18
CA ILE A 145 -13.52 0.10 20.37
C ILE A 145 -13.85 1.13 21.46
N ASP A 146 -12.93 2.05 21.72
CA ASP A 146 -13.13 3.10 22.73
C ASP A 146 -14.30 4.04 22.33
N TRP A 147 -14.40 4.38 21.05
CA TRP A 147 -15.51 5.16 20.50
C TRP A 147 -16.85 4.49 20.74
N ASP A 148 -16.96 3.20 20.43
CA ASP A 148 -18.20 2.44 20.59
C ASP A 148 -18.58 2.30 22.07
N ALA A 149 -17.58 2.18 22.97
CA ALA A 149 -17.75 2.06 24.42
C ALA A 149 -18.22 3.36 25.10
N ALA A 150 -17.89 4.54 24.58
CA ALA A 150 -18.29 5.82 25.14
C ALA A 150 -19.83 6.02 25.19
N GLY A 151 -20.58 5.32 24.34
CA GLY A 151 -22.04 5.42 24.28
C GLY A 151 -22.54 6.65 23.50
N PRO A 152 -23.86 6.74 23.23
CA PRO A 152 -24.42 7.74 22.31
C PRO A 152 -24.44 9.17 22.85
N ASP A 153 -24.46 9.35 24.16
CA ASP A 153 -24.61 10.66 24.82
C ASP A 153 -23.29 11.22 25.40
N ALA A 154 -22.16 10.52 25.18
CA ALA A 154 -20.87 10.98 25.65
C ALA A 154 -20.34 12.16 24.80
N ASP A 155 -19.60 13.06 25.46
CA ASP A 155 -18.78 14.04 24.76
C ASP A 155 -17.62 13.31 24.07
N VAL A 156 -17.70 13.22 22.74
CA VAL A 156 -16.74 12.48 21.90
C VAL A 156 -15.53 13.32 21.47
N THR A 157 -15.37 14.55 21.99
CA THR A 157 -14.32 15.47 21.54
C THR A 157 -12.93 14.87 21.73
N ALA A 158 -12.69 14.21 22.85
CA ALA A 158 -11.39 13.59 23.15
C ALA A 158 -11.08 12.42 22.20
N GLU A 159 -12.09 11.63 21.86
CA GLU A 159 -11.97 10.50 20.94
C GLU A 159 -11.73 10.98 19.50
N VAL A 160 -12.43 12.04 19.07
CA VAL A 160 -12.17 12.69 17.77
C VAL A 160 -10.72 13.18 17.71
N ASP A 161 -10.26 13.91 18.72
CA ASP A 161 -8.90 14.46 18.76
C ASP A 161 -7.84 13.36 18.71
N ARG A 162 -8.08 12.24 19.40
CA ARG A 162 -7.20 11.06 19.37
C ARG A 162 -7.17 10.40 17.99
N ILE A 163 -8.32 10.23 17.35
CA ILE A 163 -8.40 9.64 16.00
C ILE A 163 -7.68 10.55 14.99
N GLU A 164 -7.92 11.86 15.04
CA GLU A 164 -7.24 12.80 14.16
C GLU A 164 -5.73 12.91 14.45
N LEU A 165 -5.30 12.64 15.68
CA LEU A 165 -3.88 12.52 16.00
C LEU A 165 -3.26 11.32 15.29
N ILE A 166 -3.93 10.15 15.27
CA ILE A 166 -3.45 8.95 14.55
C ILE A 166 -3.19 9.29 13.08
N PHE A 167 -4.15 9.94 12.41
CA PHE A 167 -4.00 10.33 11.00
C PHE A 167 -2.89 11.36 10.77
N ARG A 168 -2.72 12.35 11.66
CA ARG A 168 -1.61 13.31 11.55
C ARG A 168 -0.26 12.63 11.75
N THR A 169 -0.15 11.70 12.68
CA THR A 169 1.07 10.93 12.91
C THR A 169 1.42 10.08 11.70
N GLU A 170 0.45 9.38 11.11
CA GLU A 170 0.65 8.61 9.88
C GLU A 170 1.13 9.50 8.73
N ASN A 171 0.45 10.63 8.47
CA ASN A 171 0.87 11.61 7.47
C ASN A 171 2.31 12.10 7.69
N GLY A 172 2.72 12.27 8.96
CA GLY A 172 4.09 12.59 9.31
C GLY A 172 5.08 11.48 8.96
N GLN A 173 4.72 10.22 9.20
CA GLN A 173 5.53 9.05 8.85
C GLN A 173 5.71 8.92 7.34
N TRP A 174 4.69 9.21 6.54
CA TRP A 174 4.80 9.27 5.07
C TRP A 174 5.83 10.30 4.60
N GLY A 175 5.82 11.49 5.20
CA GLY A 175 6.81 12.52 4.89
C GLY A 175 8.24 12.06 5.19
N GLN A 176 8.45 11.38 6.31
CA GLN A 176 9.76 10.84 6.69
C GLN A 176 10.24 9.73 5.74
N LEU A 177 9.34 8.83 5.31
CA LEU A 177 9.69 7.77 4.37
C LEU A 177 10.11 8.33 3.00
N LEU A 178 9.47 9.40 2.52
CA LEU A 178 9.87 10.05 1.27
C LEU A 178 11.28 10.64 1.37
N VAL A 179 11.60 11.34 2.46
CA VAL A 179 12.94 11.91 2.69
C VAL A 179 14.00 10.81 2.79
N GLN A 180 13.74 9.75 3.56
CA GLN A 180 14.68 8.63 3.70
C GLN A 180 14.94 7.91 2.36
N ARG A 181 13.91 7.84 1.49
CA ARG A 181 14.03 7.25 0.15
C ARG A 181 14.89 8.12 -0.77
N GLU A 182 14.70 9.43 -0.74
CA GLU A 182 15.52 10.38 -1.51
C GLU A 182 16.99 10.34 -1.08
N GLU A 183 17.26 10.33 0.23
CA GLU A 183 18.61 10.20 0.78
C GLU A 183 19.27 8.87 0.36
N SER A 184 18.53 7.76 0.46
CA SER A 184 19.03 6.43 0.06
C SER A 184 19.33 6.35 -1.44
N ALA A 185 18.52 7.02 -2.27
CA ALA A 185 18.76 7.10 -3.71
C ALA A 185 20.01 7.91 -4.04
N ALA A 186 20.23 9.04 -3.36
CA ALA A 186 21.41 9.88 -3.56
C ALA A 186 22.72 9.13 -3.24
N VAL A 187 22.74 8.33 -2.17
CA VAL A 187 23.91 7.53 -1.79
C VAL A 187 24.21 6.42 -2.81
N ALA A 188 23.18 5.85 -3.44
CA ALA A 188 23.36 4.80 -4.45
C ALA A 188 24.00 5.30 -5.75
N GLU A 189 23.86 6.60 -6.08
CA GLU A 189 24.49 7.23 -7.26
C GLU A 189 25.98 7.58 -7.04
N GLU A 190 26.47 7.58 -5.79
CA GLU A 190 27.80 8.02 -5.41
C GLU A 190 28.90 6.91 -5.35
N PRO A 191 29.01 5.97 -6.30
CA PRO A 191 30.32 5.33 -6.50
C PRO A 191 30.62 4.96 -7.96
N ALA A 192 31.27 5.87 -8.69
CA ALA A 192 32.09 5.53 -9.88
C ALA A 192 33.16 6.57 -10.21
N ALA A 193 33.01 7.83 -9.79
CA ALA A 193 33.89 8.92 -10.24
C ALA A 193 35.19 9.09 -9.41
N THR A 194 35.29 8.52 -8.20
CA THR A 194 36.40 8.81 -7.27
C THR A 194 37.46 7.71 -7.20
N SER A 195 37.53 6.82 -8.20
CA SER A 195 38.75 6.04 -8.44
C SER A 195 39.78 6.95 -9.11
N GLN A 196 40.19 8.02 -8.40
CA GLN A 196 41.39 8.78 -8.72
C GLN A 196 42.56 7.81 -8.68
N LEU A 197 43.10 7.53 -9.87
CA LEU A 197 44.37 6.82 -10.02
C LEU A 197 45.41 7.49 -9.11
N PRO A 198 46.14 6.76 -8.26
CA PRO A 198 47.31 7.34 -7.60
C PRO A 198 48.28 7.81 -8.69
N GLU A 199 48.67 9.09 -8.66
CA GLU A 199 49.72 9.59 -9.55
C GLU A 199 51.01 8.79 -9.34
N PRO A 200 51.70 8.36 -10.41
CA PRO A 200 52.99 7.71 -10.26
C PRO A 200 54.02 8.74 -9.75
N GLU A 201 54.53 8.53 -8.53
CA GLU A 201 55.72 9.23 -8.04
C GLU A 201 56.89 8.98 -9.01
N LYS A 202 57.58 10.07 -9.36
CA LYS A 202 58.75 10.09 -10.26
C LYS A 202 60.04 9.76 -9.51
#